data_AF-A0A8D0G1N0-F1
#
_entry.id   AF-A0A8D0G1N0-F1
#
_cell.length_a   1.000
_cell.length_b   1.000
_cell.length_c   1.000
_cell.angle_alpha   90.00
_cell.angle_beta   90.00
_cell.angle_gamma   90.00
#
_symmetry.space_group_name_H-M   'P 1'
#
loop_
_entity.id
_entity.type
_entity.pdbx_description
1 polymer ?
#
loop_
_entity_poly.entity_id
_entity_poly.type
_entity_poly.pdbx_seq_one_letter_code
_entity_poly.pdbx_strand_id
1 'polypeptide(L)'
;MVQIVNFYMCLLVERSKKKGYPAVHAFSTFFYPKLISAGYDAVRRWTRDVDLFKKDLILVPIHSRPTHTFTLYCLPLLSFSCTETFSPTHTPLVVL
;
A
#
# COMPACT_ATOMS: atom_id res chain seq x y z
N MET A 1 -4.00 -4.52 -14.75
CA MET A 1 -3.41 -4.91 -13.45
C MET A 1 -3.52 -3.82 -12.38
N VAL A 2 -3.13 -2.57 -12.67
CA VAL A 2 -3.18 -1.44 -11.71
C VAL A 2 -4.54 -1.25 -11.02
N GLN A 3 -5.64 -1.35 -11.77
CA GLN A 3 -6.99 -1.23 -11.21
C GLN A 3 -7.34 -2.34 -10.22
N ILE A 4 -6.87 -3.57 -10.46
CA ILE A 4 -7.12 -4.72 -9.59
C ILE A 4 -6.40 -4.54 -8.25
N VAL A 5 -5.14 -4.08 -8.28
CA VAL A 5 -4.37 -3.80 -7.06
C VAL A 5 -5.01 -2.67 -6.25
N ASN A 6 -5.41 -1.57 -6.89
CA ASN A 6 -6.09 -0.47 -6.21
C ASN A 6 -7.44 -0.93 -5.61
N PHE A 7 -8.19 -1.77 -6.30
CA PHE A 7 -9.43 -2.35 -5.78
C PHE A 7 -9.16 -3.25 -4.56
N TYR A 8 -8.16 -4.12 -4.64
CA TYR A 8 -7.76 -4.98 -3.53
C TYR A 8 -7.31 -4.17 -2.29
N MET A 9 -6.56 -3.09 -2.49
CA MET A 9 -6.20 -2.15 -1.41
C MET A 9 -7.44 -1.57 -0.73
N CYS A 10 -8.45 -1.14 -1.49
CA CYS A 10 -9.71 -0.66 -0.93
C CYS A 10 -10.43 -1.72 -0.10
N LEU A 11 -10.41 -2.99 -0.52
CA LEU A 11 -11.00 -4.09 0.26
C LEU A 11 -10.28 -4.31 1.60
N LEU A 12 -8.95 -4.20 1.63
CA LEU A 12 -8.18 -4.30 2.88
C LEU A 12 -8.53 -3.16 3.85
N VAL A 13 -8.67 -1.94 3.33
CA VAL A 13 -9.12 -0.79 4.12
C VAL A 13 -10.55 -1.01 4.63
N GLU A 14 -11.46 -1.54 3.82
CA GLU A 14 -12.83 -1.82 4.27
C GLU A 14 -12.86 -2.91 5.35
N ARG A 15 -12.02 -3.95 5.22
CA ARG A 15 -11.86 -5.00 6.23
C ARG A 15 -11.36 -4.43 7.56
N SER A 16 -10.46 -3.44 7.52
CA SER A 16 -9.91 -2.80 8.71
C SER A 16 -10.94 -2.06 9.56
N LYS A 17 -12.11 -1.71 9.00
CA LYS A 17 -13.20 -1.06 9.75
C LYS A 17 -13.94 -2.03 10.68
N LYS A 18 -13.77 -3.34 10.52
CA LYS A 18 -14.38 -4.34 11.40
C LYS A 18 -13.67 -4.37 12.76
N LYS A 19 -14.43 -4.56 13.84
CA LYS A 19 -13.88 -4.67 15.20
C LYS A 19 -12.87 -5.82 15.29
N GLY A 20 -11.72 -5.57 15.91
CA GLY A 20 -10.65 -6.54 16.10
C GLY A 20 -9.58 -6.57 15.00
N TYR A 21 -9.68 -5.71 13.97
CA TYR A 21 -8.63 -5.55 12.96
C TYR A 21 -7.85 -4.25 13.16
N PRO A 22 -6.54 -4.24 12.82
CA PRO A 22 -5.72 -3.03 12.86
C PRO A 22 -6.23 -2.00 11.85
N ALA A 23 -6.13 -0.72 12.19
CA ALA A 23 -6.52 0.37 11.31
C ALA A 23 -5.53 0.48 10.14
N VAL A 24 -6.01 0.23 8.92
CA VAL A 24 -5.17 0.23 7.71
C VAL A 24 -5.43 1.48 6.87
N HIS A 25 -4.37 2.06 6.33
CA HIS A 25 -4.46 2.98 5.21
C HIS A 25 -3.67 2.44 4.03
N ALA A 26 -4.25 2.50 2.83
CA ALA A 26 -3.59 2.04 1.63
C ALA A 26 -3.50 3.15 0.59
N PHE A 27 -2.31 3.37 0.07
CA PHE A 27 -2.05 4.33 -0.99
C PHE A 27 -2.36 3.74 -2.36
N SER A 28 -2.63 4.62 -3.32
CA SER A 28 -2.68 4.25 -4.72
C SER A 28 -1.29 3.88 -5.23
N THR A 29 -1.23 2.94 -6.18
CA THR A 29 -0.03 2.58 -6.96
C THR A 29 0.67 3.77 -7.65
N PHE A 30 -0.02 4.90 -7.80
CA PHE A 30 0.55 6.13 -8.36
C PHE A 30 1.27 7.01 -7.33
N PHE A 31 1.11 6.74 -6.03
CA PHE A 31 1.71 7.52 -4.95
C PHE A 31 3.23 7.51 -5.02
N TYR A 32 3.84 6.32 -5.03
CA TYR A 32 5.30 6.19 -5.00
C TYR A 32 5.99 6.79 -6.23
N PRO A 33 5.53 6.54 -7.47
CA PRO A 33 6.09 7.23 -8.65
C PRO A 33 5.97 8.75 -8.58
N LYS A 34 4.86 9.28 -8.02
CA LYS A 34 4.66 10.73 -7.89
C LYS A 34 5.57 11.33 -6.81
N LEU A 35 5.76 10.62 -5.70
CA LEU A 35 6.67 11.02 -4.62
C LEU A 35 8.12 11.10 -5.10
N ILE A 36 8.60 10.09 -5.84
CA ILE A 36 9.98 10.07 -6.35
C ILE A 36 10.19 11.12 -7.45
N SER A 37 9.22 11.32 -8.35
CA SER A 37 9.37 12.25 -9.48
C SER A 37 9.17 13.72 -9.11
N ALA A 38 8.27 14.02 -8.18
CA ALA A 38 7.84 15.40 -7.88
C ALA A 38 8.04 15.80 -6.41
N GLY A 39 8.63 14.93 -5.59
CA GLY A 39 8.91 15.19 -4.19
C GLY A 39 7.68 15.16 -3.28
N TYR A 40 7.91 15.50 -2.01
CA TYR A 40 6.88 15.48 -0.97
C TYR A 40 5.74 16.47 -1.22
N ASP A 41 6.04 17.68 -1.71
CA ASP A 41 5.03 18.72 -1.95
C ASP A 41 3.92 18.27 -2.92
N ALA A 42 4.26 17.45 -3.90
CA ALA A 42 3.31 16.93 -4.89
C ALA A 42 2.32 15.92 -4.29
N VAL A 43 2.72 15.20 -3.24
CA VAL A 43 1.89 14.18 -2.58
C VAL A 43 1.33 14.63 -1.24
N ARG A 44 1.73 15.80 -0.72
CA ARG A 44 1.21 16.37 0.55
C ARG A 44 -0.32 16.47 0.57
N ARG A 45 -0.95 16.77 -0.57
CA ARG A 45 -2.43 16.83 -0.67
C ARG A 45 -3.10 15.46 -0.54
N TRP A 46 -2.38 14.38 -0.83
CA TRP A 46 -2.90 13.01 -0.80
C TRP A 46 -3.02 12.50 0.63
N THR A 47 -2.24 13.07 1.55
CA THR A 47 -2.29 12.78 2.99
C THR A 47 -3.02 13.86 3.80
N ARG A 48 -3.64 14.85 3.14
CA ARG A 48 -4.27 16.00 3.82
C ARG A 48 -5.46 15.60 4.69
N ASP A 49 -6.27 14.66 4.22
CA ASP A 49 -7.49 14.21 4.90
C ASP A 49 -7.31 12.88 5.65
N VAL A 50 -6.07 12.42 5.75
CA VAL A 50 -5.74 11.13 6.35
C VAL A 50 -4.68 11.32 7.40
N ASP A 51 -5.05 11.09 8.65
CA ASP A 51 -4.12 11.04 9.76
C ASP A 51 -3.39 9.69 9.77
N LEU A 52 -2.20 9.66 9.14
CA LEU A 52 -1.38 8.44 9.00
C LEU A 52 -0.89 7.90 10.34
N PHE A 53 -0.68 8.78 11.33
CA PHE A 53 -0.16 8.38 12.64
C PHE A 53 -1.20 7.70 13.52
N LYS A 54 -2.48 7.81 13.18
CA LYS A 54 -3.57 7.06 13.82
C LYS A 54 -3.81 5.69 13.19
N LYS A 55 -3.01 5.29 12.20
CA LYS A 55 -3.13 4.01 11.52
C LYS A 55 -2.05 3.08 12.04
N ASP A 56 -2.44 1.83 12.25
CA ASP A 56 -1.52 0.77 12.70
C ASP A 56 -0.67 0.27 11.52
N LEU A 57 -1.25 0.28 10.31
CA LEU A 57 -0.64 -0.25 9.10
C LEU A 57 -0.82 0.72 7.94
N ILE A 58 0.28 1.03 7.25
CA ILE A 58 0.29 1.82 6.03
C ILE A 58 0.79 0.94 4.89
N LEU A 59 -0.04 0.76 3.86
CA LEU A 59 0.24 -0.03 2.68
C LEU A 59 0.62 0.88 1.50
N VAL A 60 1.80 0.67 0.94
CA VAL A 60 2.28 1.38 -0.25
C VAL A 60 2.55 0.36 -1.36
N PRO A 61 1.65 0.23 -2.36
CA PRO A 61 1.91 -0.61 -3.52
C PRO A 61 2.91 0.07 -4.46
N ILE A 62 4.02 -0.60 -4.74
CA ILE A 62 5.05 -0.17 -5.69
C ILE A 62 4.99 -1.07 -6.92
N HIS A 63 4.81 -0.46 -8.09
CA HIS A 63 4.87 -1.17 -9.36
C HIS A 63 6.28 -1.10 -9.95
N SER A 64 6.96 -2.25 -10.01
CA SER A 64 8.26 -2.38 -10.66
C SER A 64 8.06 -2.71 -12.14
N ARG A 65 8.30 -1.74 -13.03
CA ARG A 65 8.21 -1.94 -14.48
C ARG A 65 9.17 -3.01 -15.02
N PRO A 66 10.43 -3.12 -14.58
CA PRO A 66 11.36 -4.12 -15.11
C PRO A 66 10.91 -5.57 -14.96
N THR A 67 10.17 -5.89 -13.89
CA THR A 67 9.77 -7.28 -13.57
C THR A 67 8.25 -7.50 -13.64
N HIS A 68 7.47 -6.48 -14.02
CA HIS A 68 6.00 -6.47 -13.98
C HIS A 68 5.39 -6.87 -12.63
N THR A 69 6.15 -6.74 -11.55
CA THR A 69 5.75 -7.17 -10.21
C THR A 69 5.20 -5.99 -9.41
N PHE A 70 4.23 -6.25 -8.54
CA PHE A 70 3.83 -5.31 -7.51
C PHE A 70 4.41 -5.75 -6.17
N THR A 71 5.14 -4.86 -5.51
CA THR A 71 5.64 -5.08 -4.16
C THR A 71 4.86 -4.18 -3.22
N LEU A 72 4.24 -4.77 -2.20
CA LEU A 72 3.53 -4.06 -1.15
C LEU A 72 4.51 -3.82 -0.01
N TYR A 73 4.74 -2.56 0.31
CA TYR A 73 5.45 -2.17 1.51
C TYR A 73 4.46 -1.89 2.62
N CYS A 74 4.58 -2.64 3.72
CA CYS A 74 3.90 -2.35 4.97
C CYS A 74 4.86 -1.59 5.89
N LEU A 75 4.47 -0.39 6.32
CA LEU A 75 5.17 0.37 7.35
C LEU A 75 4.38 0.25 8.67
N PRO A 76 4.69 -0.74 9.53
CA PRO A 76 4.19 -0.74 10.90
C PRO A 76 4.98 0.27 11.74
N LEU A 77 4.28 1.08 12.54
CA LEU A 77 4.90 2.05 13.46
C LEU A 77 5.67 1.37 14.63
N LEU A 78 5.54 0.06 14.83
CA LEU A 78 6.10 -0.63 16.00
C LEU A 78 7.05 -1.83 15.73
N SER A 79 7.05 -2.48 14.56
CA SER A 79 8.10 -3.48 14.18
C SER A 79 7.85 -4.18 12.83
N PHE A 80 8.92 -4.29 12.02
CA PHE A 80 9.19 -5.12 10.82
C PHE A 80 8.25 -5.13 9.59
N SER A 81 8.87 -4.86 8.42
CA SER A 81 8.27 -4.75 7.08
C SER A 81 7.76 -6.09 6.53
N CYS A 82 6.43 -6.28 6.46
CA CYS A 82 5.85 -7.32 5.59
C CYS A 82 5.95 -6.88 4.12
N THR A 83 6.70 -7.63 3.31
CA THR A 83 6.77 -7.44 1.86
C THR A 83 5.92 -8.50 1.16
N GLU A 84 4.73 -8.13 0.67
CA GLU A 84 3.94 -9.03 -0.19
C GLU A 84 4.30 -8.75 -1.66
N THR A 85 4.66 -9.81 -2.39
CA THR A 85 5.03 -9.71 -3.82
C THR A 85 3.92 -10.31 -4.67
N PHE A 86 3.23 -9.47 -5.44
CA PHE A 86 2.19 -9.88 -6.37
C PHE A 86 2.78 -9.97 -7.79
N SER A 87 3.04 -11.20 -8.25
CA SER A 87 3.53 -11.48 -9.60
C SER A 87 2.38 -11.88 -10.54
N PRO A 88 2.37 -11.45 -11.81
CA PRO A 88 1.42 -11.94 -12.81
C PRO A 88 1.55 -13.44 -13.12
N THR A 89 2.73 -14.02 -12.86
CA THR A 89 3.12 -15.35 -13.37
C THR A 89 3.25 -16.43 -12.29
N HIS A 90 3.12 -16.05 -11.02
CA HIS A 90 3.19 -16.99 -9.90
C HIS A 90 2.14 -16.60 -8.87
N THR A 91 1.44 -17.60 -8.33
CA THR A 91 0.43 -17.46 -7.29
C THR A 91 0.90 -16.54 -6.16
N PRO A 92 -0.01 -15.77 -5.54
CA PRO A 92 0.36 -14.94 -4.39
C PRO A 92 0.89 -15.85 -3.28
N LEU A 93 2.21 -15.83 -3.07
CA LEU A 93 2.82 -16.44 -1.91
C LEU A 93 2.48 -15.55 -0.72
N VAL A 94 1.41 -15.92 -0.04
CA VAL A 94 1.03 -15.40 1.27
C VAL A 94 2.11 -15.87 2.24
N VAL A 95 3.12 -15.04 2.50
CA VAL A 95 4.04 -15.25 3.62
C VAL A 95 3.43 -14.52 4.81
N LEU A 96 2.74 -15.29 5.67
CA LEU A 96 2.33 -14.88 7.01
C LEU A 96 3.55 -14.90 7.95
#